data_AF-A0A9D9QT54-F1
#
_entry.id   AF-A0A9D9QT54-F1
#
_cell.length_a   1.000
_cell.length_b   1.000
_cell.length_c   1.000
_cell.angle_alpha   90.00
_cell.angle_beta   90.00
_cell.angle_gamma   90.00
#
_symmetry.space_group_name_H-M   'P 1'
#
loop_
_entity.id
_entity.type
_entity.pdbx_description
1 polymer ?
#
loop_
_entity_poly.entity_id
_entity_poly.type
_entity_poly.pdbx_seq_one_letter_code
_entity_poly.pdbx_strand_id
1 'polypeptide(L)'
;MSGDSGELGREELAWLLASLCGLYRVPFDAALLQSAHPPPLTRATLHEAARALGFRTGLVPSAGLDWQRLPLPALAFLAPGAAGEGGREAPTARPVPILILKTDGARLLFLRFGQGSPETLPVAEV
;
A
#
# COMPACT_ATOMS: atom_id res chain seq x y z
N MET A 1 -6.98 17.38 -14.05
CA MET A 1 -5.75 17.63 -13.26
C MET A 1 -6.17 17.70 -11.81
N SER A 2 -6.14 16.57 -11.10
CA SER A 2 -6.41 16.52 -9.66
C SER A 2 -5.22 15.82 -9.03
N GLY A 3 -4.50 16.55 -8.18
CA GLY A 3 -3.23 16.15 -7.60
C GLY A 3 -3.41 14.99 -6.62
N ASP A 4 -2.98 13.81 -7.05
CA ASP A 4 -2.61 12.73 -6.16
C ASP A 4 -1.15 12.95 -5.74
N SER A 5 -0.89 14.03 -5.00
CA SER A 5 0.41 14.23 -4.35
C SER A 5 0.48 13.33 -3.11
N GLY A 6 0.33 12.02 -3.32
CA GLY A 6 0.50 11.00 -2.30
C GLY A 6 1.97 10.90 -1.94
N GLU A 7 2.45 11.80 -1.09
CA GLU A 7 3.80 11.76 -0.54
C GLU A 7 3.97 10.46 0.24
N LEU A 8 4.97 9.67 -0.14
CA LEU A 8 5.29 8.40 0.49
C LEU A 8 6.59 8.56 1.29
N GLY A 9 6.66 7.97 2.48
CA GLY A 9 7.89 7.84 3.24
C GLY A 9 8.86 6.87 2.57
N ARG A 10 10.16 7.04 2.83
CA ARG A 10 11.21 6.10 2.35
C ARG A 10 10.99 4.69 2.88
N GLU A 11 10.61 4.58 4.15
CA GLU A 11 10.34 3.31 4.81
C GLU A 11 9.07 2.66 4.27
N GLU A 12 8.03 3.46 3.99
CA GLU A 12 6.79 2.99 3.39
C GLU A 12 7.01 2.42 1.99
N LEU A 13 7.76 3.14 1.13
CA LEU A 13 8.11 2.65 -0.21
C LEU A 13 8.91 1.35 -0.14
N ALA A 14 9.94 1.31 0.71
CA ALA A 14 10.76 0.13 0.88
C ALA A 14 9.95 -1.05 1.41
N TRP A 15 9.06 -0.82 2.38
CA TRP A 15 8.22 -1.86 2.95
C TRP A 15 7.21 -2.42 1.94
N LEU A 16 6.57 -1.56 1.14
CA LEU A 16 5.63 -1.99 0.10
C LEU A 16 6.31 -2.91 -0.91
N LEU A 17 7.46 -2.49 -1.44
CA LEU A 17 8.21 -3.25 -2.43
C LEU A 17 8.85 -4.51 -1.84
N ALA A 18 9.41 -4.43 -0.63
CA ALA A 18 9.93 -5.60 0.08
C ALA A 18 8.84 -6.66 0.30
N SER A 19 7.64 -6.22 0.69
CA SER A 19 6.51 -7.13 0.93
C SER A 19 6.05 -7.79 -0.37
N LEU A 20 5.92 -7.03 -1.47
CA LEU A 20 5.63 -7.60 -2.80
C LEU A 20 6.72 -8.57 -3.27
N CYS A 21 7.99 -8.16 -3.19
CA CYS A 21 9.12 -9.01 -3.55
C CYS A 21 9.18 -10.28 -2.71
N GLY A 22 8.88 -10.21 -1.42
CA GLY A 22 8.78 -11.36 -0.53
C GLY A 22 7.72 -12.36 -0.98
N LEU A 23 6.53 -11.87 -1.35
CA LEU A 23 5.43 -12.72 -1.86
C LEU A 23 5.79 -13.42 -3.16
N TYR A 24 6.43 -12.71 -4.08
CA TYR A 24 6.80 -13.23 -5.40
C TYR A 24 8.20 -13.83 -5.48
N ARG A 25 8.93 -13.88 -4.35
CA ARG A 25 10.31 -14.39 -4.24
C ARG A 25 11.29 -13.68 -5.19
N VAL A 26 11.08 -12.39 -5.43
CA VAL A 26 11.96 -11.53 -6.25
C VAL A 26 13.08 -10.97 -5.37
N PRO A 27 14.35 -10.97 -5.82
CA PRO A 27 15.44 -10.36 -5.06
C PRO A 27 15.19 -8.85 -4.90
N PHE A 28 15.42 -8.35 -3.68
CA PHE A 28 15.15 -6.96 -3.33
C PHE A 28 16.25 -6.43 -2.41
N ASP A 29 16.74 -5.23 -2.71
CA ASP A 29 17.69 -4.50 -1.88
C ASP A 29 17.14 -3.10 -1.58
N ALA A 30 16.83 -2.86 -0.31
CA ALA A 30 16.24 -1.60 0.14
C ALA A 30 17.21 -0.42 0.00
N ALA A 31 18.51 -0.64 0.21
CA ALA A 31 19.52 0.42 0.12
C ALA A 31 19.71 0.85 -1.34
N LEU A 32 19.73 -0.12 -2.27
CA LEU A 32 19.78 0.16 -3.70
C LEU A 32 18.54 0.94 -4.16
N LEU A 33 17.35 0.51 -3.74
CA LEU A 33 16.10 1.21 -4.03
C LEU A 33 16.15 2.67 -3.53
N GLN A 34 16.54 2.87 -2.27
CA GLN A 34 16.58 4.20 -1.66
C GLN A 34 17.60 5.15 -2.32
N SER A 35 18.71 4.59 -2.81
CA SER A 35 19.73 5.31 -3.56
C SER A 35 19.25 5.69 -4.97
N ALA A 36 18.55 4.78 -5.64
CA ALA A 36 18.02 4.99 -7.00
C ALA A 36 16.86 5.99 -7.06
N HIS A 37 16.12 6.15 -5.97
CA HIS A 37 14.95 7.04 -5.90
C HIS A 37 15.14 8.12 -4.83
N PRO A 38 15.68 9.30 -5.19
CA PRO A 38 15.72 10.44 -4.29
C PRO A 38 14.31 11.02 -4.06
N PRO A 39 14.06 11.70 -2.93
CA PRO A 39 12.81 12.41 -2.69
C PRO A 39 12.59 13.54 -3.69
N PRO A 40 11.33 13.92 -3.98
CA PRO A 40 10.11 13.46 -3.31
C PRO A 40 9.67 12.07 -3.78
N LEU A 41 9.34 11.19 -2.83
CA LEU A 41 8.78 9.89 -3.15
C LEU A 41 7.27 10.02 -3.28
N THR A 42 6.74 9.51 -4.38
CA THR A 42 5.32 9.61 -4.72
C THR A 42 4.78 8.26 -5.15
N ARG A 43 3.47 8.19 -5.37
CA ARG A 43 2.85 7.02 -6.01
C ARG A 43 3.41 6.72 -7.40
N ALA A 44 3.83 7.74 -8.16
CA ALA A 44 4.53 7.52 -9.43
C ALA A 44 5.86 6.77 -9.22
N THR A 45 6.63 7.17 -8.21
CA THR A 45 7.88 6.48 -7.82
C THR A 45 7.64 5.03 -7.44
N LEU A 46 6.56 4.73 -6.72
CA LEU A 46 6.16 3.35 -6.41
C LEU A 46 5.87 2.55 -7.69
N HIS A 47 5.11 3.12 -8.63
CA HIS A 47 4.84 2.46 -9.91
C HIS A 47 6.11 2.21 -10.72
N GLU A 48 7.02 3.18 -10.79
CA GLU A 48 8.31 3.06 -11.50
C GLU A 48 9.20 1.99 -10.87
N ALA A 49 9.40 2.03 -9.55
CA ALA A 49 10.21 1.08 -8.83
C ALA A 49 9.64 -0.35 -8.95
N ALA A 50 8.33 -0.52 -8.82
CA ALA A 50 7.68 -1.82 -9.01
C ALA A 50 7.89 -2.35 -10.44
N ARG A 51 7.81 -1.49 -11.46
CA ARG A 51 8.09 -1.87 -12.86
C ARG A 51 9.55 -2.26 -13.09
N ALA A 52 10.50 -1.54 -12.47
CA ALA A 52 11.92 -1.89 -12.53
C ALA A 52 12.21 -3.28 -11.94
N LEU A 53 11.40 -3.71 -10.96
CA LEU A 53 11.43 -5.05 -10.36
C LEU A 53 10.66 -6.11 -11.19
N GLY A 54 10.06 -5.73 -12.32
CA GLY A 54 9.32 -6.61 -13.20
C GLY A 54 7.82 -6.73 -12.93
N PHE A 55 7.27 -5.95 -11.99
CA PHE A 55 5.84 -5.99 -11.67
C PHE A 55 5.01 -5.14 -12.65
N ARG A 56 3.80 -5.65 -12.95
CA ARG A 56 2.77 -4.91 -13.67
C ARG A 56 1.88 -4.23 -12.65
N THR A 57 1.89 -2.90 -12.64
CA THR A 57 1.08 -2.11 -11.71
C THR A 57 -0.01 -1.33 -12.45
N GLY A 58 -1.18 -1.25 -11.84
CA GLY A 58 -2.33 -0.48 -12.32
C GLY A 58 -2.98 0.27 -11.15
N LEU A 59 -3.84 1.23 -11.48
CA LEU A 59 -4.64 1.95 -10.50
C LEU A 59 -6.12 1.73 -10.80
N VAL A 60 -6.90 1.44 -9.77
CA VAL A 60 -8.35 1.37 -9.83
C VAL A 60 -8.94 2.27 -8.74
N PRO A 61 -10.02 3.02 -9.01
CA PRO A 61 -10.75 3.71 -7.96
C PRO A 61 -11.33 2.69 -6.96
N SER A 62 -11.29 3.02 -5.66
CA SER A 62 -11.95 2.19 -4.63
C SER A 62 -13.48 2.29 -4.70
N ALA A 63 -14.00 3.46 -5.10
CA ALA A 63 -15.43 3.69 -5.26
C ALA A 63 -16.02 2.78 -6.36
N GLY A 64 -16.97 1.93 -5.97
CA GLY A 64 -17.63 0.99 -6.88
C GLY A 64 -16.74 -0.19 -7.32
N LEU A 65 -15.60 -0.40 -6.66
CA LEU A 65 -14.71 -1.52 -6.94
C LEU A 65 -15.42 -2.85 -6.62
N ASP A 66 -15.39 -3.78 -7.57
CA ASP A 66 -15.76 -5.17 -7.32
C ASP A 66 -14.59 -5.91 -6.67
N TRP A 67 -14.62 -5.98 -5.35
CA TRP A 67 -13.57 -6.57 -4.53
C TRP A 67 -13.34 -8.06 -4.82
N GLN A 68 -14.34 -8.80 -5.31
CA GLN A 68 -14.15 -10.20 -5.68
C GLN A 68 -13.34 -10.38 -6.98
N ARG A 69 -13.26 -9.33 -7.80
CA ARG A 69 -12.52 -9.34 -9.07
C ARG A 69 -11.21 -8.56 -9.01
N LEU A 70 -10.87 -8.01 -7.85
CA LEU A 70 -9.63 -7.28 -7.66
C LEU A 70 -8.43 -8.24 -7.82
N PRO A 71 -7.47 -7.94 -8.72
CA PRO A 71 -6.24 -8.72 -8.81
C PRO A 71 -5.45 -8.59 -7.50
N LEU A 72 -5.06 -9.73 -6.93
CA LEU A 72 -4.32 -9.80 -5.68
C LEU A 72 -2.87 -10.27 -5.90
N PRO A 73 -1.94 -9.88 -5.01
CA PRO A 73 -2.08 -8.87 -3.97
C PRO A 73 -2.31 -7.46 -4.52
N ALA A 74 -2.99 -6.64 -3.73
CA ALA A 74 -3.30 -5.25 -4.07
C ALA A 74 -2.76 -4.28 -3.01
N LEU A 75 -2.45 -3.05 -3.43
CA LEU A 75 -2.01 -1.98 -2.54
C LEU A 75 -3.15 -0.99 -2.33
N ALA A 76 -3.35 -0.57 -1.09
CA ALA A 76 -4.28 0.50 -0.73
C ALA A 76 -3.69 1.38 0.37
N PHE A 77 -4.32 2.53 0.61
CA PHE A 77 -3.92 3.49 1.64
C PHE A 77 -5.11 3.73 2.54
N LEU A 78 -5.03 3.27 3.80
CA LEU A 78 -6.09 3.48 4.78
C LEU A 78 -6.10 4.92 5.24
N ALA A 79 -7.29 5.52 5.28
CA ALA A 79 -7.47 6.82 5.89
C ALA A 79 -7.10 6.75 7.39
N PRO A 80 -6.49 7.82 7.94
CA PRO A 80 -6.25 7.89 9.38
C PRO A 80 -7.57 7.71 10.15
N GLY A 81 -7.60 6.80 11.13
CA GLY A 81 -8.79 6.51 11.93
C GLY A 81 -9.67 5.35 11.45
N ALA A 82 -9.42 4.79 10.26
CA ALA A 82 -10.21 3.69 9.68
C ALA A 82 -9.91 2.28 10.27
N ALA A 83 -9.25 2.20 11.42
CA ALA A 83 -9.00 0.93 12.11
C ALA A 83 -9.18 1.10 13.62
N GLY A 84 -10.39 0.80 14.10
CA GLY A 84 -10.69 0.36 15.46
C GLY A 84 -10.18 1.21 16.64
N GLU A 85 -11.05 2.11 17.08
CA GLU A 85 -11.32 2.60 18.45
C GLU A 85 -10.16 3.06 19.36
N GLY A 86 -10.17 4.37 19.68
CA GLY A 86 -9.58 4.88 20.92
C GLY A 86 -8.69 6.12 20.82
N GLY A 87 -9.24 7.23 20.33
CA GLY A 87 -8.85 8.58 20.77
C GLY A 87 -7.40 9.02 20.52
N ARG A 88 -7.18 9.72 19.40
CA ARG A 88 -6.80 11.14 19.33
C ARG A 88 -6.64 11.45 17.86
N GLU A 89 -7.65 12.10 17.28
CA GLU A 89 -7.55 12.62 15.93
C GLU A 89 -6.42 13.66 15.93
N ALA A 90 -5.25 13.26 15.45
CA ALA A 90 -4.23 14.20 15.03
C ALA A 90 -4.65 14.65 13.62
N PRO A 91 -5.05 15.92 13.43
CA PRO A 91 -5.60 16.41 12.15
C PRO A 91 -4.58 16.45 10.99
N THR A 92 -3.47 15.73 11.11
CA THR A 92 -2.33 15.69 10.18
C THR A 92 -1.84 14.27 9.87
N ALA A 93 -2.53 13.22 10.35
CA ALA A 93 -2.09 11.85 10.14
C ALA A 93 -2.15 11.45 8.65
N ARG A 94 -1.03 10.95 8.12
CA ARG A 94 -0.92 10.52 6.72
C ARG A 94 -1.65 9.18 6.51
N PRO A 95 -2.21 8.92 5.31
CA PRO A 95 -2.77 7.62 4.98
C PRO A 95 -1.73 6.50 5.17
N VAL A 96 -2.13 5.39 5.78
CA VAL A 96 -1.21 4.28 6.07
C VAL A 96 -1.27 3.25 4.94
N PRO A 97 -0.14 2.91 4.30
CA PRO A 97 -0.13 1.91 3.25
C PRO A 97 -0.42 0.51 3.80
N ILE A 98 -1.25 -0.23 3.06
CA ILE A 98 -1.58 -1.62 3.32
C ILE A 98 -1.37 -2.48 2.08
N LEU A 99 -1.02 -3.74 2.30
CA LEU A 99 -0.91 -4.77 1.28
C LEU A 99 -2.01 -5.80 1.49
N ILE A 100 -3.03 -5.77 0.64
CA ILE A 100 -4.15 -6.71 0.65
C ILE A 100 -3.68 -8.03 0.06
N LEU A 101 -3.75 -9.08 0.88
CA LEU A 101 -3.32 -10.44 0.52
C LEU A 101 -4.49 -11.26 -0.01
N LYS A 102 -5.67 -11.11 0.60
CA LYS A 102 -6.89 -11.86 0.24
C LYS A 102 -8.14 -11.01 0.48
N THR A 103 -9.21 -11.34 -0.23
CA THR A 103 -10.55 -10.85 0.05
C THR A 103 -11.59 -11.89 -0.32
N ASP A 104 -12.71 -11.92 0.40
CA ASP A 104 -13.91 -12.67 0.06
C ASP A 104 -15.03 -11.77 -0.52
N GLY A 105 -14.73 -10.47 -0.73
CA GLY A 105 -15.68 -9.44 -1.16
C GLY A 105 -16.34 -8.68 -0.01
N ALA A 106 -16.31 -9.20 1.22
CA ALA A 106 -16.82 -8.53 2.41
C ALA A 106 -15.71 -8.11 3.37
N ARG A 107 -14.64 -8.90 3.45
CA ARG A 107 -13.48 -8.70 4.31
C ARG A 107 -12.19 -8.76 3.52
N LEU A 108 -11.19 -8.06 4.03
CA LEU A 108 -9.83 -8.05 3.53
C LEU A 108 -8.91 -8.66 4.57
N LEU A 109 -8.02 -9.56 4.13
CA LEU A 109 -6.82 -9.92 4.88
C LEU A 109 -5.67 -9.09 4.32
N PHE A 110 -5.03 -8.27 5.15
CA PHE A 110 -3.99 -7.35 4.71
C PHE A 110 -2.83 -7.27 5.70
N LEU A 111 -1.66 -6.83 5.23
CA LEU A 111 -0.57 -6.37 6.07
C LEU A 111 -0.62 -4.85 6.14
N ARG A 112 -0.31 -4.28 7.32
CA ARG A 112 -0.22 -2.83 7.53
C ARG A 112 1.23 -2.42 7.74
N PHE A 113 1.62 -1.29 7.16
CA PHE A 113 2.91 -0.68 7.48
C PHE A 113 3.05 -0.46 9.00
N GLY A 114 4.18 -0.88 9.56
CA GLY A 114 4.44 -0.83 11.01
C GLY A 114 3.84 -1.98 11.82
N GLN A 115 3.07 -2.90 11.23
CA GLN A 115 2.58 -4.11 11.88
C GLN A 115 3.27 -5.37 11.33
N GLY A 116 3.62 -6.29 12.23
CA GLY A 116 4.35 -7.52 11.88
C GLY A 116 3.48 -8.71 11.50
N SER A 117 2.15 -8.62 11.66
CA SER A 117 1.21 -9.70 11.40
C SER A 117 0.05 -9.25 10.53
N PRO A 118 -0.54 -10.15 9.70
CA PRO A 118 -1.75 -9.85 8.95
C PRO A 118 -2.92 -9.47 9.86
N GLU A 119 -3.70 -8.49 9.42
CA GLU A 119 -4.93 -8.02 10.05
C GLU A 119 -6.13 -8.29 9.13
N THR A 120 -7.34 -8.24 9.68
CA THR A 120 -8.59 -8.35 8.91
C THR A 120 -9.51 -7.17 9.19
N LEU A 121 -10.08 -6.59 8.13
CA LEU A 121 -11.06 -5.51 8.25
C LEU A 121 -12.16 -5.66 7.18
N PRO A 122 -13.37 -5.15 7.41
CA PRO A 122 -14.43 -5.17 6.42
C PRO A 122 -14.13 -4.19 5.29
N VAL A 123 -14.46 -4.57 4.06
CA VAL A 123 -14.23 -3.77 2.85
C VAL A 123 -14.72 -2.31 2.96
N ALA A 124 -15.79 -2.06 3.73
CA ALA A 124 -16.36 -0.73 3.95
C ALA A 124 -15.44 0.24 4.72
N GLU A 125 -14.35 -0.25 5.33
CA GLU A 125 -13.37 0.56 6.06
C GLU A 125 -12.09 0.83 5.22
N VAL A 126 -12.08 0.53 3.91
CA VAL A 126 -11.01 0.92 2.95
C VAL A 126 -11.44 2.05 2.04
#